data_AF-A0A4Q3CIZ6-F1
#
_entry.id   AF-A0A4Q3CIZ6-F1
#
_cell.length_a   1.000
_cell.length_b   1.000
_cell.length_c   1.000
_cell.angle_alpha   90.00
_cell.angle_beta   90.00
_cell.angle_gamma   90.00
#
_symmetry.space_group_name_H-M   'P 1'
#
loop_
_entity.id
_entity.type
_entity.pdbx_description
1 polymer ?
#
loop_
_entity_poly.entity_id
_entity_poly.type
_entity_poly.pdbx_seq_one_letter_code
_entity_poly.pdbx_strand_id
1 'polypeptide(L)'
;MSVNRVAQERRSSSGGQLSAYRPMGHRPAGQLSGIRPADSSWPPQPANDSDIIIVQGYKESLQSAAAAKREDNAIIEVIDAEGIADFPDLNLAEALQRVPGVAIDRDGGEARSITVRGLSPDFTRVRINGLEALATTGGKDQASGQGGANRGRGFDFQVFAAELFNRVTVRKSQAAEVEEGSLGATVDLETALPFDYPALAGAVSAEYGYNDLSRTNDPRLSGLISHTWADGRVGALLSVAYSSRRIREEGTNSGRWENPSVPTNSAGCFQSPGPCNMPGGTYSAVNSAWHARIPRYVRLDYDWTRLGVTGALQFRPSERGLITVSGLYADIGGTRHEDFLEAFMSRNIPQGMGAIDVLNPVINARNELVSATFNDIDIRSESRFDKLSTHFYQASVAFEQDIGDRVHLNGQIGQSRSVQDNPVQTFLSIDRYDVDGYTYDYSNPKRPNLTYPFDLSDPANWVFTGSSALGDSTTIRLRPNRTTNRISSGRLDARFEISPVLTLKAGVLAKRYEFDTSDRRRFVINGVTEGGVNLPPGVTIGDISHLVSGVGRGLSLPSGTPTSWLAPDIKKLTDLLGLDCNCINQFGDFR
;
A
#
# COMPACT_ATOMS: atom_id res chain seq x y z
N MET A 1 12.77 -26.43 36.72
CA MET A 1 12.14 -27.56 37.45
C MET A 1 10.63 -27.41 37.27
N SER A 2 10.07 -28.11 36.28
CA SER A 2 8.64 -28.38 36.10
C SER A 2 8.53 -29.28 34.86
N VAL A 3 8.26 -30.55 35.11
CA VAL A 3 8.14 -31.64 34.14
C VAL A 3 6.69 -31.75 33.73
N ASN A 4 6.41 -31.98 32.45
CA ASN A 4 5.21 -32.70 32.03
C ASN A 4 5.52 -33.54 30.78
N ARG A 5 5.44 -34.87 30.95
CA ARG A 5 5.41 -35.91 29.92
C ARG A 5 3.95 -36.16 29.56
N VAL A 6 3.63 -36.34 28.27
CA VAL A 6 2.59 -37.27 27.83
C VAL A 6 3.05 -38.01 26.57
N ALA A 7 2.67 -39.29 26.53
CA ALA A 7 3.23 -40.41 25.79
C ALA A 7 2.83 -40.50 24.31
N GLN A 8 3.68 -41.21 23.54
CA GLN A 8 3.38 -41.79 22.24
C GLN A 8 2.64 -43.13 22.41
N GLU A 9 1.58 -43.35 21.63
CA GLU A 9 1.08 -44.69 21.30
C GLU A 9 0.95 -44.83 19.78
N ARG A 10 1.60 -45.88 19.25
CA ARG A 10 1.37 -46.45 17.92
C ARG A 10 0.49 -47.69 18.09
N ARG A 11 -0.56 -47.84 17.28
CA ARG A 11 -1.11 -49.13 16.86
C ARG A 11 -1.60 -49.08 15.40
N SER A 12 -1.41 -50.19 14.71
CA SER A 12 -1.59 -50.41 13.27
C SER A 12 -2.90 -51.14 12.91
N SER A 13 -3.26 -51.01 11.62
CA SER A 13 -4.05 -51.93 10.75
C SER A 13 -5.53 -52.13 11.12
N SER A 14 -6.52 -52.10 10.22
CA SER A 14 -6.68 -52.62 8.85
C SER A 14 -7.92 -51.93 8.23
N GLY A 15 -8.00 -51.60 6.94
CA GLY A 15 -8.38 -52.49 5.82
C GLY A 15 -9.78 -52.13 5.30
N GLY A 16 -9.94 -51.72 4.03
CA GLY A 16 -11.27 -51.46 3.45
C GLY A 16 -11.34 -50.62 2.16
N GLN A 17 -11.01 -51.27 1.03
CA GLN A 17 -11.54 -51.10 -0.34
C GLN A 17 -11.87 -49.71 -0.92
N LEU A 18 -11.19 -49.37 -2.02
CA LEU A 18 -11.74 -48.56 -3.11
C LEU A 18 -11.50 -49.26 -4.46
N SER A 19 -12.57 -49.35 -5.24
CA SER A 19 -12.69 -50.03 -6.53
C SER A 19 -12.25 -49.13 -7.69
N ALA A 20 -11.91 -49.79 -8.80
CA ALA A 20 -11.16 -49.34 -9.96
C ALA A 20 -11.84 -48.31 -10.89
N TYR A 21 -11.00 -47.54 -11.58
CA TYR A 21 -11.25 -47.17 -12.99
C TYR A 21 -9.93 -47.28 -13.80
N ARG A 22 -10.00 -47.94 -14.96
CA ARG A 22 -8.89 -48.42 -15.82
C ARG A 22 -8.29 -47.31 -16.69
N PRO A 23 -6.98 -47.36 -17.04
CA PRO A 23 -6.46 -46.70 -18.24
C PRO A 23 -6.28 -47.70 -19.41
N MET A 24 -6.68 -47.27 -20.61
CA MET A 24 -6.17 -47.79 -21.91
C MET A 24 -4.71 -47.35 -22.03
N GLY A 25 -3.72 -48.07 -22.54
CA GLY A 25 -3.66 -49.14 -23.54
C GLY A 25 -2.41 -48.85 -24.39
N HIS A 26 -1.27 -49.46 -24.05
CA HIS A 26 0.00 -49.38 -24.81
C HIS A 26 0.02 -50.44 -25.93
N ARG A 27 0.67 -50.11 -27.06
CA ARG A 27 1.28 -51.05 -28.01
C ARG A 27 2.65 -50.52 -28.48
N PRO A 28 3.57 -51.40 -28.92
CA PRO A 28 4.93 -51.44 -28.40
C PRO A 28 6.02 -50.93 -29.36
N ALA A 29 7.20 -50.68 -28.77
CA ALA A 29 8.45 -50.40 -29.46
C ALA A 29 9.09 -51.68 -30.06
N GLY A 30 9.57 -51.57 -31.31
CA GLY A 30 10.46 -52.51 -31.96
C GLY A 30 11.91 -52.00 -31.99
N GLN A 31 12.85 -52.90 -31.76
CA GLN A 31 14.30 -52.70 -31.68
C GLN A 31 14.92 -52.14 -32.97
N LEU A 32 16.09 -51.48 -32.86
CA LEU A 32 17.33 -51.90 -33.56
C LEU A 32 18.59 -51.17 -33.03
N SER A 33 19.71 -51.87 -33.19
CA SER A 33 21.04 -51.75 -32.61
C SER A 33 21.86 -50.50 -32.99
N GLY A 34 22.63 -50.00 -32.01
CA GLY A 34 24.05 -49.61 -32.08
C GLY A 34 24.55 -48.62 -33.15
N ILE A 35 25.05 -47.46 -32.71
CA ILE A 35 26.23 -46.73 -33.24
C ILE A 35 26.69 -45.74 -32.13
N ARG A 36 27.98 -45.77 -31.77
CA ARG A 36 28.67 -44.70 -31.01
C ARG A 36 29.13 -43.61 -32.01
N PRO A 37 28.98 -42.31 -31.70
CA PRO A 37 29.86 -41.26 -32.25
C PRO A 37 30.86 -40.82 -31.14
N ALA A 38 32.16 -41.07 -31.28
CA ALA A 38 33.15 -40.37 -32.10
C ALA A 38 33.59 -39.04 -31.45
N ASP A 39 34.79 -39.09 -30.87
CA ASP A 39 35.57 -37.93 -30.42
C ASP A 39 35.79 -36.95 -31.58
N SER A 40 35.48 -35.67 -31.35
CA SER A 40 35.95 -34.58 -32.21
C SER A 40 36.67 -33.54 -31.35
N SER A 41 37.99 -33.67 -31.31
CA SER A 41 38.90 -32.65 -30.79
C SER A 41 39.10 -31.58 -31.86
N TRP A 42 38.71 -30.35 -31.54
CA TRP A 42 39.19 -29.17 -32.25
C TRP A 42 40.53 -28.72 -31.63
N PRO A 43 41.51 -28.26 -32.42
CA PRO A 43 42.79 -27.81 -31.89
C PRO A 43 42.61 -26.51 -31.08
N PRO A 44 43.33 -26.33 -29.95
CA PRO A 44 43.21 -25.13 -29.14
C PRO A 44 43.84 -23.95 -29.90
N GLN A 45 43.03 -22.93 -30.19
CA GLN A 45 43.51 -21.63 -30.65
C GLN A 45 43.88 -20.80 -29.41
N PRO A 46 45.01 -20.07 -29.41
CA PRO A 46 45.49 -19.38 -28.21
C PRO A 46 44.47 -18.35 -27.73
N ALA A 47 44.17 -18.40 -26.43
CA ALA A 47 43.33 -17.44 -25.75
C ALA A 47 44.00 -16.06 -25.82
N ASN A 48 43.42 -15.18 -26.63
CA ASN A 48 43.57 -13.75 -26.43
C ASN A 48 42.73 -13.36 -25.21
N ASP A 49 43.29 -12.47 -24.40
CA ASP A 49 42.69 -11.79 -23.25
C ASP A 49 41.44 -10.99 -23.69
N SER A 50 40.34 -11.69 -23.95
CA SER A 50 39.04 -11.09 -24.24
C SER A 50 38.23 -11.03 -22.96
N ASP A 51 37.82 -9.82 -22.58
CA ASP A 51 36.86 -9.47 -21.53
C ASP A 51 36.05 -10.67 -21.02
N ILE A 52 36.41 -11.16 -19.83
CA ILE A 52 35.59 -12.13 -19.11
C ILE A 52 34.31 -11.39 -18.72
N ILE A 53 33.24 -11.58 -19.51
CA ILE A 53 31.89 -11.23 -19.09
C ILE A 53 31.52 -12.20 -17.97
N ILE A 54 31.74 -11.79 -16.71
CA ILE A 54 31.26 -12.52 -15.55
C ILE A 54 29.76 -12.29 -15.48
N VAL A 55 28.98 -13.26 -15.98
CA VAL A 55 27.54 -13.30 -15.74
C VAL A 55 27.31 -13.87 -14.34
N GLN A 56 27.27 -13.02 -13.32
CA GLN A 56 26.74 -13.40 -12.01
C GLN A 56 25.22 -13.51 -12.16
N GLY A 57 24.67 -14.71 -11.98
CA GLY A 57 23.25 -14.99 -12.22
C GLY A 57 22.45 -15.14 -10.92
N TYR A 58 21.12 -15.17 -11.04
CA TYR A 58 20.16 -15.50 -9.96
C TYR A 58 20.61 -16.62 -9.00
N LYS A 59 21.30 -17.64 -9.52
CA LYS A 59 21.83 -18.76 -8.74
C LYS A 59 22.85 -18.34 -7.69
N GLU A 60 23.71 -17.38 -8.00
CA GLU A 60 24.71 -16.83 -7.07
C GLU A 60 24.03 -16.02 -5.96
N SER A 61 23.03 -15.20 -6.31
CA SER A 61 22.17 -14.52 -5.33
C SER A 61 21.48 -15.50 -4.38
N LEU A 62 20.94 -16.61 -4.88
CA LEU A 62 20.36 -17.66 -4.02
C LEU A 62 21.40 -18.33 -3.12
N GLN A 63 22.64 -18.52 -3.60
CA GLN A 63 23.73 -19.09 -2.80
C GLN A 63 24.20 -18.13 -1.71
N SER A 64 24.35 -16.84 -2.03
CA SER A 64 24.63 -15.75 -1.09
C SER A 64 23.55 -15.68 -0.01
N ALA A 65 22.27 -15.58 -0.40
CA ALA A 65 21.15 -15.57 0.54
C ALA A 65 21.09 -16.84 1.41
N ALA A 66 21.43 -18.01 0.86
CA ALA A 66 21.51 -19.25 1.62
C ALA A 66 22.72 -19.31 2.58
N ALA A 67 23.85 -18.72 2.21
CA ALA A 67 25.01 -18.59 3.08
C ALA A 67 24.71 -17.65 4.25
N ALA A 68 24.17 -16.47 3.98
CA ALA A 68 23.73 -15.52 5.00
C ALA A 68 22.77 -16.17 6.01
N LYS A 69 21.80 -16.96 5.53
CA LYS A 69 20.87 -17.72 6.39
C LYS A 69 21.53 -18.78 7.27
N ARG A 70 22.64 -19.38 6.80
CA ARG A 70 23.37 -20.41 7.56
C ARG A 70 24.31 -19.80 8.60
N GLU A 71 24.81 -18.60 8.32
CA GLU A 71 25.77 -17.89 9.17
C GLU A 71 25.07 -17.06 10.25
N ASP A 72 23.82 -16.65 10.03
CA ASP A 72 23.04 -15.92 11.03
C ASP A 72 22.44 -16.86 12.08
N ASN A 73 22.50 -16.45 13.34
CA ASN A 73 21.91 -17.18 14.47
C ASN A 73 20.39 -16.91 14.61
N ALA A 74 19.85 -15.98 13.83
CA ALA A 74 18.44 -15.61 13.76
C ALA A 74 17.76 -16.19 12.51
N ILE A 75 16.42 -16.30 12.56
CA ILE A 75 15.62 -16.64 11.39
C ILE A 75 15.53 -15.41 10.49
N ILE A 76 16.36 -15.38 9.45
CA ILE A 76 16.41 -14.31 8.45
C ILE A 76 15.99 -14.79 7.07
N GLU A 77 15.54 -13.85 6.25
CA GLU A 77 15.34 -14.04 4.82
C GLU A 77 16.04 -12.91 4.08
N VAL A 78 16.73 -13.22 2.99
CA VAL A 78 17.55 -12.26 2.25
C VAL A 78 17.14 -12.27 0.78
N ILE A 79 17.02 -11.09 0.19
CA ILE A 79 16.92 -10.86 -1.25
C ILE A 79 18.08 -9.94 -1.64
N ASP A 80 18.96 -10.40 -2.53
CA ASP A 80 20.09 -9.61 -3.06
C ASP A 80 19.72 -8.92 -4.39
N ALA A 81 20.63 -8.10 -4.93
CA ALA A 81 20.39 -7.16 -6.03
C ALA A 81 19.87 -7.85 -7.30
N GLU A 82 20.47 -8.96 -7.71
CA GLU A 82 19.97 -9.77 -8.83
C GLU A 82 18.55 -10.28 -8.56
N GLY A 83 18.24 -10.71 -7.33
CA GLY A 83 16.90 -11.16 -6.96
C GLY A 83 15.84 -10.03 -6.95
N ILE A 84 16.26 -8.78 -6.82
CA ILE A 84 15.42 -7.58 -6.98
C ILE A 84 15.28 -7.20 -8.46
N ALA A 85 16.36 -7.32 -9.24
CA ALA A 85 16.42 -6.91 -10.64
C ALA A 85 15.86 -7.95 -11.63
N ASP A 86 15.91 -9.24 -11.31
CA ASP A 86 15.48 -10.35 -12.18
C ASP A 86 13.97 -10.35 -12.47
N PHE A 87 13.22 -9.53 -11.73
CA PHE A 87 11.78 -9.41 -11.91
C PHE A 87 11.38 -7.93 -11.87
N PRO A 88 10.45 -7.51 -12.73
CA PRO A 88 10.00 -6.13 -12.82
C PRO A 88 9.03 -5.79 -11.67
N ASP A 89 9.52 -5.81 -10.43
CA ASP A 89 8.74 -5.38 -9.27
C ASP A 89 8.44 -3.89 -9.40
N LEU A 90 7.16 -3.55 -9.20
CA LEU A 90 6.66 -2.19 -9.36
C LEU A 90 7.24 -1.23 -8.30
N ASN A 91 7.59 -1.78 -7.13
CA ASN A 91 8.26 -1.09 -6.03
C ASN A 91 8.87 -2.09 -5.04
N LEU A 92 9.46 -1.57 -3.97
CA LEU A 92 10.11 -2.37 -2.93
C LEU A 92 9.17 -3.32 -2.16
N ALA A 93 7.91 -2.95 -1.92
CA ALA A 93 6.98 -3.85 -1.23
C ALA A 93 6.58 -5.06 -2.09
N GLU A 94 6.41 -4.88 -3.40
CA GLU A 94 6.15 -6.01 -4.31
C GLU A 94 7.33 -7.00 -4.30
N ALA A 95 8.58 -6.53 -4.26
CA ALA A 95 9.75 -7.41 -4.12
C ALA A 95 9.71 -8.23 -2.82
N LEU A 96 9.32 -7.59 -1.71
CA LEU A 96 9.20 -8.23 -0.39
C LEU A 96 8.14 -9.34 -0.33
N GLN A 97 7.17 -9.38 -1.24
CA GLN A 97 6.16 -10.45 -1.29
C GLN A 97 6.76 -11.83 -1.59
N ARG A 98 7.98 -11.88 -2.13
CA ARG A 98 8.72 -13.13 -2.38
C ARG A 98 9.23 -13.77 -1.09
N VAL A 99 9.29 -13.01 0.00
CA VAL A 99 9.76 -13.51 1.28
C VAL A 99 8.66 -14.37 1.94
N PRO A 100 8.94 -15.63 2.30
CA PRO A 100 7.93 -16.49 2.94
C PRO A 100 7.36 -15.86 4.22
N GLY A 101 6.04 -15.86 4.38
CA GLY A 101 5.38 -15.29 5.55
C GLY A 101 5.34 -13.75 5.59
N VAL A 102 5.72 -13.10 4.49
CA VAL A 102 5.43 -11.69 4.20
C VAL A 102 4.25 -11.64 3.25
N ALA A 103 3.26 -10.81 3.56
CA ALA A 103 2.17 -10.48 2.65
C ALA A 103 2.09 -8.97 2.51
N ILE A 104 1.64 -8.50 1.36
CA ILE A 104 1.57 -7.07 1.04
C ILE A 104 0.16 -6.55 1.20
N ASP A 105 0.08 -5.28 1.55
CA ASP A 105 -1.14 -4.52 1.65
C ASP A 105 -1.10 -3.41 0.59
N ARG A 106 -2.04 -3.48 -0.35
CA ARG A 106 -2.07 -2.64 -1.56
C ARG A 106 -2.93 -1.40 -1.35
N ASP A 107 -2.58 -0.35 -2.06
CA ASP A 107 -3.34 0.90 -2.15
C ASP A 107 -3.25 1.37 -3.61
N GLY A 108 -4.38 1.53 -4.29
CA GLY A 108 -4.42 1.94 -5.70
C GLY A 108 -3.70 1.00 -6.65
N GLY A 109 -3.87 -0.32 -6.49
CA GLY A 109 -3.23 -1.32 -7.35
C GLY A 109 -1.71 -1.50 -7.17
N GLU A 110 -1.10 -0.87 -6.17
CA GLU A 110 0.33 -0.97 -5.87
C GLU A 110 0.57 -1.36 -4.39
N ALA A 111 1.55 -2.22 -4.10
CA ALA A 111 1.87 -2.58 -2.72
C ALA A 111 2.42 -1.38 -1.95
N ARG A 112 1.77 -1.02 -0.85
CA ARG A 112 2.17 0.13 -0.03
C ARG A 112 2.96 -0.27 1.21
N SER A 113 2.49 -1.30 1.90
CA SER A 113 3.03 -1.76 3.18
C SER A 113 3.09 -3.29 3.23
N ILE A 114 3.81 -3.83 4.22
CA ILE A 114 3.91 -5.28 4.41
C ILE A 114 3.33 -5.70 5.77
N THR A 115 2.74 -6.89 5.79
CA THR A 115 2.43 -7.64 7.00
C THR A 115 3.40 -8.80 7.10
N VAL A 116 3.85 -9.10 8.32
CA VAL A 116 4.79 -10.22 8.55
C VAL A 116 4.19 -11.14 9.59
N ARG A 117 4.05 -12.42 9.26
CA ARG A 117 3.41 -13.45 10.12
C ARG A 117 2.01 -13.06 10.60
N GLY A 118 1.26 -12.36 9.75
CA GLY A 118 -0.11 -11.92 10.04
C GLY A 118 -0.22 -10.69 10.96
N LEU A 119 0.90 -10.08 11.35
CA LEU A 119 0.91 -8.85 12.15
C LEU A 119 0.88 -7.61 11.24
N SER A 120 0.13 -6.59 11.69
CA SER A 120 0.01 -5.27 11.04
C SER A 120 1.39 -4.64 10.77
N PRO A 121 1.54 -3.79 9.73
CA PRO A 121 2.77 -3.02 9.49
C PRO A 121 3.27 -2.25 10.71
N ASP A 122 2.39 -1.84 11.64
CA ASP A 122 2.76 -1.12 12.87
C ASP A 122 3.67 -1.92 13.83
N PHE A 123 3.71 -3.24 13.67
CA PHE A 123 4.53 -4.17 14.44
C PHE A 123 5.84 -4.53 13.76
N THR A 124 6.10 -4.00 12.57
CA THR A 124 7.34 -4.19 11.80
C THR A 124 8.18 -2.94 11.89
N ARG A 125 9.49 -3.11 12.08
CA ARG A 125 10.45 -2.00 12.01
C ARG A 125 11.24 -2.08 10.73
N VAL A 126 11.59 -0.93 10.17
CA VAL A 126 12.43 -0.85 8.98
C VAL A 126 13.67 -0.04 9.29
N ARG A 127 14.82 -0.57 8.89
CA ARG A 127 16.10 0.13 8.94
C ARG A 127 16.60 0.31 7.52
N ILE A 128 17.12 1.49 7.20
CA ILE A 128 17.85 1.72 5.96
C ILE A 128 19.30 1.97 6.33
N ASN A 129 20.22 1.19 5.78
CA ASN A 129 21.65 1.22 6.09
C ASN A 129 21.91 1.18 7.61
N GLY A 130 21.18 0.33 8.34
CA GLY A 130 21.31 0.18 9.80
C GLY A 130 20.56 1.22 10.65
N LEU A 131 20.09 2.32 10.07
CA LEU A 131 19.31 3.35 10.78
C LEU A 131 17.81 3.09 10.70
N GLU A 132 17.11 3.14 11.84
CA GLU A 132 15.65 3.08 11.85
C GLU A 132 15.05 4.24 11.04
N ALA A 133 14.08 3.90 10.21
CA ALA A 133 13.41 4.81 9.31
C ALA A 133 11.90 4.60 9.35
N LEU A 134 11.18 5.70 9.16
CA LEU A 134 9.72 5.70 9.02
C LEU A 134 9.35 6.57 7.82
N ALA A 135 9.03 5.92 6.70
CA ALA A 135 8.48 6.58 5.53
C ALA A 135 6.95 6.55 5.61
N THR A 136 6.31 7.69 5.34
CA THR A 136 4.87 7.86 5.52
C THR A 136 4.28 8.56 4.30
N THR A 137 3.19 8.04 3.77
CA THR A 137 2.34 8.60 2.71
C THR A 137 0.94 8.87 3.25
N GLY A 138 0.09 9.59 2.50
CA GLY A 138 -1.25 10.02 2.95
C GLY A 138 -2.13 8.86 3.43
N GLY A 139 -3.11 9.09 4.30
CA GLY A 139 -3.93 8.01 4.88
C GLY A 139 -4.68 7.15 3.84
N LYS A 140 -4.82 5.84 4.10
CA LYS A 140 -5.65 4.90 3.33
C LYS A 140 -7.13 5.19 3.57
N ASP A 141 -7.72 6.13 2.85
CA ASP A 141 -9.13 6.48 3.04
C ASP A 141 -10.02 5.79 2.01
N GLN A 142 -10.27 4.49 2.22
CA GLN A 142 -11.24 3.74 1.42
C GLN A 142 -12.53 3.42 2.20
N ALA A 143 -12.60 3.64 3.52
CA ALA A 143 -13.71 3.13 4.34
C ALA A 143 -14.75 4.18 4.79
N SER A 144 -14.47 5.48 4.73
CA SER A 144 -15.40 6.48 5.29
C SER A 144 -15.38 7.88 4.69
N GLY A 145 -14.66 8.11 3.58
CA GLY A 145 -14.50 9.46 3.01
C GLY A 145 -13.88 10.46 3.99
N GLN A 146 -13.24 9.95 5.06
CA GLN A 146 -12.60 10.71 6.12
C GLN A 146 -11.10 10.63 5.91
N GLY A 147 -10.67 11.16 4.77
CA GLY A 147 -9.29 11.49 4.51
C GLY A 147 -8.71 12.27 5.69
N GLY A 148 -7.43 12.07 5.91
CA GLY A 148 -6.72 12.74 6.98
C GLY A 148 -5.26 12.35 7.04
N ALA A 149 -4.56 13.04 7.92
CA ALA A 149 -3.16 12.81 8.18
C ALA A 149 -2.90 11.36 8.61
N ASN A 150 -1.89 10.73 8.01
CA ASN A 150 -1.45 9.41 8.45
C ASN A 150 -0.79 9.53 9.83
N ARG A 151 -1.27 8.73 10.79
CA ARG A 151 -0.77 8.67 12.18
C ARG A 151 -0.26 7.28 12.57
N GLY A 152 -0.17 6.37 11.60
CA GLY A 152 0.37 5.02 11.80
C GLY A 152 1.87 5.03 12.00
N ARG A 153 2.40 3.88 12.43
CA ARG A 153 3.85 3.64 12.57
C ARG A 153 4.37 2.62 11.56
N GLY A 154 3.52 2.15 10.66
CA GLY A 154 3.90 1.34 9.51
C GLY A 154 4.76 2.12 8.51
N PHE A 155 5.73 1.43 7.93
CA PHE A 155 6.59 1.96 6.89
C PHE A 155 5.94 1.80 5.51
N ASP A 156 5.79 2.90 4.78
CA ASP A 156 5.26 2.91 3.41
C ASP A 156 6.41 2.69 2.41
N PHE A 157 6.57 1.44 1.96
CA PHE A 157 7.62 1.02 1.03
C PHE A 157 7.44 1.58 -0.38
N GLN A 158 6.22 1.95 -0.76
CA GLN A 158 5.92 2.57 -2.06
C GLN A 158 6.66 3.89 -2.31
N VAL A 159 7.24 4.50 -1.27
CA VAL A 159 8.06 5.73 -1.39
C VAL A 159 9.35 5.45 -2.18
N PHE A 160 9.83 4.20 -2.19
CA PHE A 160 11.12 3.86 -2.77
C PHE A 160 10.99 2.94 -3.98
N ALA A 161 11.77 3.24 -5.01
CA ALA A 161 12.05 2.30 -6.08
C ALA A 161 12.90 1.14 -5.54
N ALA A 162 12.66 -0.07 -6.04
CA ALA A 162 13.35 -1.27 -5.56
C ALA A 162 14.85 -1.24 -5.91
N GLU A 163 15.22 -0.62 -7.04
CA GLU A 163 16.59 -0.57 -7.57
C GLU A 163 17.55 0.31 -6.78
N LEU A 164 17.05 1.07 -5.81
CA LEU A 164 17.90 1.83 -4.89
C LEU A 164 18.58 0.92 -3.86
N PHE A 165 18.08 -0.31 -3.69
CA PHE A 165 18.52 -1.25 -2.68
C PHE A 165 19.12 -2.49 -3.32
N ASN A 166 20.26 -2.89 -2.78
CA ASN A 166 21.02 -4.04 -3.23
C ASN A 166 20.69 -5.27 -2.40
N ARG A 167 20.24 -5.05 -1.17
CA ARG A 167 19.94 -6.12 -0.25
C ARG A 167 18.78 -5.76 0.64
N VAL A 168 17.88 -6.73 0.81
CA VAL A 168 16.74 -6.65 1.71
C VAL A 168 16.77 -7.86 2.62
N THR A 169 16.92 -7.64 3.92
CA THR A 169 16.92 -8.71 4.92
C THR A 169 15.70 -8.59 5.83
N VAL A 170 14.85 -9.61 5.86
CA VAL A 170 13.71 -9.70 6.78
C VAL A 170 14.07 -10.59 7.96
N ARG A 171 14.35 -9.99 9.11
CA ARG A 171 14.66 -10.67 10.38
C ARG A 171 13.37 -10.94 11.14
N LYS A 172 13.04 -12.22 11.33
CA LYS A 172 11.78 -12.64 11.94
C LYS A 172 11.94 -13.14 13.38
N SER A 173 13.15 -13.29 13.89
CA SER A 173 13.41 -13.60 15.30
C SER A 173 14.14 -12.46 15.99
N GLN A 174 13.88 -12.32 17.29
CA GLN A 174 14.58 -11.35 18.12
C GLN A 174 16.01 -11.82 18.39
N ALA A 175 16.94 -10.89 18.43
CA ALA A 175 18.29 -11.08 18.94
C ALA A 175 18.63 -9.88 19.82
N ALA A 176 19.47 -10.06 20.85
CA ALA A 176 19.81 -8.98 21.77
C ALA A 176 20.49 -7.78 21.09
N GLU A 177 21.10 -7.99 19.92
CA GLU A 177 21.74 -6.95 19.11
C GLU A 177 20.75 -6.19 18.20
N VAL A 178 19.52 -6.67 18.03
CA VAL A 178 18.48 -6.00 17.25
C VAL A 178 17.71 -5.05 18.17
N GLU A 179 17.34 -3.87 17.65
CA GLU A 179 16.58 -2.90 18.43
C GLU A 179 15.23 -3.48 18.88
N GLU A 180 14.92 -3.34 20.17
CA GLU A 180 13.64 -3.81 20.73
C GLU A 180 12.45 -3.08 20.09
N GLY A 181 11.26 -3.68 20.14
CA GLY A 181 10.00 -3.05 19.75
C GLY A 181 9.55 -3.29 18.30
N SER A 182 10.05 -4.35 17.68
CA SER A 182 9.40 -5.05 16.57
C SER A 182 8.76 -6.33 17.12
N LEU A 183 7.49 -6.61 16.79
CA LEU A 183 6.84 -7.90 17.12
C LEU A 183 6.70 -8.80 15.89
N GLY A 184 6.54 -8.20 14.71
CA GLY A 184 6.44 -8.89 13.42
C GLY A 184 7.80 -9.27 12.87
N ALA A 185 8.57 -8.27 12.45
CA ALA A 185 9.92 -8.43 11.92
C ALA A 185 10.68 -7.10 11.91
N THR A 186 12.00 -7.19 11.85
CA THR A 186 12.86 -6.07 11.46
C THR A 186 13.28 -6.27 10.01
N VAL A 187 13.00 -5.29 9.16
CA VAL A 187 13.39 -5.28 7.75
C VAL A 187 14.57 -4.35 7.58
N ASP A 188 15.69 -4.89 7.12
CA ASP A 188 16.90 -4.15 6.82
C ASP A 188 16.99 -3.93 5.32
N LEU A 189 17.04 -2.67 4.92
CA LEU A 189 17.21 -2.23 3.55
C LEU A 189 18.61 -1.65 3.41
N GLU A 190 19.37 -2.13 2.43
CA GLU A 190 20.75 -1.70 2.23
C GLU A 190 20.95 -1.20 0.81
N THR A 191 21.51 0.00 0.70
CA THR A 191 21.88 0.62 -0.57
C THR A 191 23.27 0.20 -0.99
N ALA A 192 23.57 0.30 -2.28
CA ALA A 192 24.90 0.07 -2.82
C ALA A 192 25.98 0.89 -2.11
N LEU A 193 27.12 0.25 -1.85
CA LEU A 193 28.31 0.89 -1.31
C LEU A 193 29.45 0.84 -2.33
N PRO A 194 30.36 1.83 -2.32
CA PRO A 194 31.47 1.88 -3.26
C PRO A 194 32.36 0.62 -3.26
N PHE A 195 32.63 0.05 -2.09
CA PHE A 195 33.49 -1.12 -1.93
C PHE A 195 32.82 -2.46 -2.26
N ASP A 196 31.55 -2.44 -2.66
CA ASP A 196 30.89 -3.60 -3.28
C ASP A 196 31.45 -3.86 -4.69
N TYR A 197 32.15 -2.89 -5.29
CA TYR A 197 32.67 -2.94 -6.65
C TYR A 197 34.20 -2.73 -6.70
N PRO A 198 34.96 -3.60 -7.40
CA PRO A 198 36.43 -3.60 -7.35
C PRO A 198 37.15 -2.48 -8.14
N ALA A 199 36.44 -1.57 -8.81
CA ALA A 199 37.01 -0.46 -9.57
C ALA A 199 35.91 0.55 -9.97
N LEU A 200 35.99 1.11 -11.19
CA LEU A 200 34.87 1.77 -11.85
C LEU A 200 33.81 0.73 -12.23
N ALA A 201 32.60 0.90 -11.70
CA ALA A 201 31.44 0.11 -12.07
C ALA A 201 30.27 1.02 -12.37
N GLY A 202 29.38 0.58 -13.25
CA GLY A 202 28.14 1.28 -13.50
C GLY A 202 27.11 0.38 -14.16
N ALA A 203 25.85 0.72 -13.95
CA ALA A 203 24.72 0.03 -14.54
C ALA A 203 23.66 1.07 -14.92
N VAL A 204 22.90 0.78 -15.97
CA VAL A 204 21.75 1.58 -16.40
C VAL A 204 20.64 0.61 -16.80
N SER A 205 19.42 0.90 -16.38
CA SER A 205 18.20 0.20 -16.78
C SER A 205 17.16 1.19 -17.29
N ALA A 206 16.41 0.76 -18.29
CA ALA A 206 15.25 1.47 -18.82
C ALA A 206 14.15 0.47 -19.10
N GLU A 207 12.97 0.72 -18.56
CA GLU A 207 11.78 -0.10 -18.73
C GLU A 207 10.61 0.77 -19.25
N TYR A 208 9.74 0.13 -20.02
CA TYR A 208 8.54 0.73 -20.57
C TYR A 208 7.35 -0.17 -20.32
N GLY A 209 6.38 0.32 -19.54
CA GLY A 209 5.09 -0.32 -19.35
C GLY A 209 3.97 0.39 -20.11
N TYR A 210 2.95 -0.36 -20.53
CA TYR A 210 1.67 0.19 -20.97
C TYR A 210 0.56 -0.40 -20.09
N ASN A 211 -0.17 0.47 -19.39
CA ASN A 211 -1.29 0.07 -18.58
C ASN A 211 -2.57 0.08 -19.42
N ASP A 212 -3.12 -1.09 -19.73
CA ASP A 212 -4.31 -1.21 -20.57
C ASP A 212 -5.55 -0.56 -19.94
N LEU A 213 -5.69 -0.56 -18.60
CA LEU A 213 -6.86 0.00 -17.92
C LEU A 213 -6.83 1.53 -17.86
N SER A 214 -5.69 2.13 -17.49
CA SER A 214 -5.53 3.59 -17.47
C SER A 214 -5.17 4.18 -18.84
N ARG A 215 -4.78 3.35 -19.81
CA ARG A 215 -4.30 3.71 -21.16
C ARG A 215 -3.12 4.67 -21.15
N THR A 216 -2.18 4.43 -20.26
CA THR A 216 -1.02 5.29 -20.05
C THR A 216 0.29 4.52 -20.15
N ASN A 217 1.35 5.26 -20.42
CA ASN A 217 2.71 4.73 -20.48
C ASN A 217 3.35 4.92 -19.10
N ASP A 218 3.98 3.86 -18.61
CA ASP A 218 4.61 3.81 -17.30
C ASP A 218 6.14 3.65 -17.50
N PRO A 219 6.90 4.72 -17.80
CA PRO A 219 8.34 4.64 -17.99
C PRO A 219 9.08 4.53 -16.64
N ARG A 220 10.19 3.80 -16.66
CA ARG A 220 11.09 3.66 -15.50
C ARG A 220 12.54 3.64 -15.96
N LEU A 221 13.37 4.35 -15.22
CA LEU A 221 14.80 4.53 -15.50
C LEU A 221 15.57 4.39 -14.20
N SER A 222 16.65 3.63 -14.21
CA SER A 222 17.57 3.59 -13.07
C SER A 222 19.01 3.52 -13.54
N GLY A 223 19.92 3.98 -12.69
CA GLY A 223 21.33 3.88 -12.98
C GLY A 223 22.17 4.09 -11.74
N LEU A 224 23.36 3.50 -11.77
CA LEU A 224 24.36 3.66 -10.72
C LEU A 224 25.74 3.83 -11.34
N ILE A 225 26.59 4.58 -10.63
CA ILE A 225 28.01 4.69 -10.92
C ILE A 225 28.77 4.63 -9.61
N SER A 226 29.80 3.79 -9.58
CA SER A 226 30.71 3.61 -8.46
C SER A 226 32.14 3.72 -8.97
N HIS A 227 33.02 4.33 -8.19
CA HIS A 227 34.44 4.32 -8.47
C HIS A 227 35.22 4.18 -7.17
N THR A 228 36.19 3.30 -7.18
CA THR A 228 37.16 3.12 -6.10
C THR A 228 38.55 3.55 -6.56
N TRP A 229 39.24 4.30 -5.71
CA TRP A 229 40.57 4.87 -5.93
C TRP A 229 41.53 4.42 -4.83
N ALA A 230 42.82 4.74 -5.01
CA ALA A 230 43.88 4.50 -4.04
C ALA A 230 43.91 3.03 -3.58
N ASP A 231 43.95 2.11 -4.54
CA ASP A 231 43.96 0.66 -4.30
C ASP A 231 42.77 0.16 -3.46
N GLY A 232 41.59 0.75 -3.67
CA GLY A 232 40.36 0.38 -2.96
C GLY A 232 40.23 0.99 -1.55
N ARG A 233 41.01 2.03 -1.23
CA ARG A 233 40.94 2.73 0.06
C ARG A 233 39.98 3.90 0.08
N VAL A 234 39.62 4.46 -1.08
CA VAL A 234 38.63 5.53 -1.18
C VAL A 234 37.61 5.10 -2.22
N GLY A 235 36.33 5.30 -1.97
CA GLY A 235 35.30 5.02 -2.95
C GLY A 235 34.14 6.00 -2.87
N ALA A 236 33.53 6.27 -4.02
CA ALA A 236 32.29 7.04 -4.10
C ALA A 236 31.29 6.32 -5.00
N LEU A 237 30.02 6.39 -4.64
CA LEU A 237 28.92 5.81 -5.37
C LEU A 237 27.75 6.79 -5.42
N LEU A 238 27.10 6.86 -6.58
CA LEU A 238 25.85 7.56 -6.79
C LEU A 238 24.89 6.61 -7.53
N SER A 239 23.66 6.49 -7.04
CA SER A 239 22.57 5.84 -7.77
C SER A 239 21.35 6.74 -7.86
N VAL A 240 20.60 6.60 -8.95
CA VAL A 240 19.36 7.32 -9.22
C VAL A 240 18.33 6.35 -9.79
N ALA A 241 17.09 6.44 -9.34
CA ALA A 241 15.95 5.73 -9.92
C ALA A 241 14.78 6.69 -10.10
N TYR A 242 14.12 6.61 -11.25
CA TYR A 242 12.95 7.40 -11.61
C TYR A 242 11.86 6.50 -12.17
N SER A 243 10.61 6.74 -11.79
CA SER A 243 9.46 6.12 -12.44
C SER A 243 8.28 7.09 -12.50
N SER A 244 7.48 6.98 -13.55
CA SER A 244 6.17 7.61 -13.65
C SER A 244 5.15 6.53 -13.97
N ARG A 245 3.99 6.59 -13.30
CA ARG A 245 2.98 5.56 -13.44
C ARG A 245 1.60 6.11 -13.17
N ARG A 246 0.64 5.75 -14.03
CA ARG A 246 -0.77 6.07 -13.81
C ARG A 246 -1.61 4.81 -13.68
N ILE A 247 -2.23 4.65 -12.51
CA ILE A 247 -3.02 3.47 -12.15
C ILE A 247 -4.49 3.86 -12.09
N ARG A 248 -5.34 3.01 -12.64
CA ARG A 248 -6.78 3.09 -12.49
C ARG A 248 -7.27 1.88 -11.71
N GLU A 249 -8.06 2.10 -10.68
CA GLU A 249 -8.78 1.08 -9.95
C GLU A 249 -10.29 1.31 -10.14
N GLU A 250 -11.02 0.23 -10.44
CA GLU A 250 -12.46 0.26 -10.59
C GLU A 250 -13.04 -0.92 -9.80
N GLY A 251 -14.12 -0.68 -9.08
CA GLY A 251 -14.72 -1.74 -8.28
C GLY A 251 -15.87 -1.26 -7.43
N THR A 252 -16.09 -1.99 -6.35
CA THR A 252 -17.17 -1.74 -5.39
C THR A 252 -16.60 -1.68 -3.99
N ASN A 253 -17.14 -0.79 -3.18
CA ASN A 253 -16.77 -0.63 -1.79
C ASN A 253 -18.06 -0.52 -0.97
N SER A 254 -18.07 -0.98 0.28
CA SER A 254 -19.22 -0.85 1.18
C SER A 254 -18.98 0.11 2.34
N GLY A 255 -17.78 0.73 2.38
CA GLY A 255 -17.19 1.43 3.52
C GLY A 255 -16.82 0.47 4.63
N ARG A 256 -17.86 -0.06 5.29
CA ARG A 256 -17.80 -1.14 6.28
C ARG A 256 -19.14 -1.85 6.32
N TRP A 257 -19.17 -3.03 6.94
CA TRP A 257 -20.42 -3.65 7.34
C TRP A 257 -20.78 -3.15 8.72
N GLU A 258 -22.04 -2.78 8.92
CA GLU A 258 -22.53 -2.35 10.21
C GLU A 258 -23.92 -2.92 10.50
N ASN A 259 -24.30 -2.82 11.76
CA ASN A 259 -25.52 -3.37 12.30
C ASN A 259 -26.24 -2.25 13.10
N PRO A 260 -27.46 -1.85 12.70
CA PRO A 260 -28.23 -0.79 13.37
C PRO A 260 -28.49 -1.06 14.85
N SER A 261 -28.52 -2.32 15.27
CA SER A 261 -28.70 -2.72 16.67
C SER A 261 -27.54 -2.37 17.59
N VAL A 262 -26.35 -2.04 17.06
CA VAL A 262 -25.13 -1.79 17.84
C VAL A 262 -25.03 -0.29 18.15
N PRO A 263 -25.04 0.13 19.43
CA PRO A 263 -25.14 1.55 19.82
C PRO A 263 -24.01 2.49 19.34
N THR A 264 -22.87 1.94 18.90
CA THR A 264 -21.72 2.72 18.40
C THR A 264 -21.65 2.78 16.88
N ASN A 265 -22.57 2.12 16.17
CA ASN A 265 -22.64 2.18 14.71
C ASN A 265 -23.38 3.43 14.25
N SER A 266 -23.13 3.83 13.00
CA SER A 266 -23.72 5.03 12.40
C SER A 266 -25.05 4.76 11.69
N ALA A 267 -25.48 3.49 11.62
CA ALA A 267 -26.68 3.10 10.90
C ALA A 267 -27.94 3.56 11.66
N GLY A 268 -28.83 4.24 10.94
CA GLY A 268 -30.20 4.48 11.42
C GLY A 268 -31.04 3.22 11.33
N CYS A 269 -32.10 3.10 12.13
CA CYS A 269 -33.03 1.98 12.01
C CYS A 269 -33.83 2.09 10.70
N PHE A 270 -33.95 0.99 9.96
CA PHE A 270 -34.92 0.86 8.88
C PHE A 270 -36.35 0.81 9.46
N GLN A 271 -37.26 1.62 8.90
CA GLN A 271 -38.72 1.58 9.13
C GLN A 271 -39.21 1.49 10.60
N SER A 272 -38.64 2.27 11.53
CA SER A 272 -39.17 2.32 12.89
C SER A 272 -38.95 3.68 13.56
N PRO A 273 -40.03 4.43 13.91
CA PRO A 273 -39.96 5.45 14.94
C PRO A 273 -39.83 4.74 16.31
N GLY A 274 -38.60 4.39 16.70
CA GLY A 274 -38.32 3.67 17.94
C GLY A 274 -36.91 3.05 17.97
N PRO A 275 -36.46 2.45 19.08
CA PRO A 275 -35.15 1.81 19.15
C PRO A 275 -35.05 0.65 18.14
N CYS A 276 -33.91 0.51 17.46
CA CYS A 276 -33.71 -0.49 16.40
C CYS A 276 -33.96 -1.95 16.87
N ASN A 277 -33.93 -2.18 18.19
CA ASN A 277 -34.00 -3.49 18.84
C ASN A 277 -35.34 -3.80 19.47
N MET A 278 -36.46 -3.39 18.87
CA MET A 278 -37.79 -3.80 19.33
C MET A 278 -38.02 -5.29 19.00
N PRO A 279 -38.07 -6.20 19.99
CA PRO A 279 -38.27 -7.62 19.73
C PRO A 279 -39.69 -7.84 19.18
N GLY A 280 -39.80 -8.40 17.98
CA GLY A 280 -41.09 -8.78 17.37
C GLY A 280 -41.72 -7.79 16.38
N GLY A 281 -41.01 -6.73 15.97
CA GLY A 281 -41.44 -5.88 14.85
C GLY A 281 -41.16 -6.51 13.48
N THR A 282 -41.97 -6.17 12.46
CA THR A 282 -41.85 -6.66 11.06
C THR A 282 -40.45 -6.47 10.45
N TYR A 283 -39.65 -5.52 10.96
CA TYR A 283 -38.31 -5.18 10.48
C TYR A 283 -37.19 -5.54 11.45
N SER A 284 -37.49 -6.27 12.54
CA SER A 284 -36.50 -6.66 13.55
C SER A 284 -35.35 -7.50 12.96
N ALA A 285 -35.63 -8.35 11.98
CA ALA A 285 -34.62 -9.17 11.32
C ALA A 285 -33.62 -8.31 10.50
N VAL A 286 -34.12 -7.34 9.74
CA VAL A 286 -33.28 -6.44 8.91
C VAL A 286 -32.47 -5.49 9.80
N ASN A 287 -33.09 -4.89 10.83
CA ASN A 287 -32.41 -4.00 11.77
C ASN A 287 -31.37 -4.72 12.64
N SER A 288 -31.48 -6.04 12.80
CA SER A 288 -30.51 -6.87 13.51
C SER A 288 -29.47 -7.53 12.60
N ALA A 289 -29.60 -7.39 11.27
CA ALA A 289 -28.67 -7.94 10.31
C ALA A 289 -27.49 -6.99 10.05
N TRP A 290 -26.33 -7.55 9.74
CA TRP A 290 -25.22 -6.78 9.20
C TRP A 290 -25.52 -6.38 7.76
N HIS A 291 -25.35 -5.10 7.41
CA HIS A 291 -25.50 -4.61 6.04
C HIS A 291 -24.33 -3.72 5.64
N ALA A 292 -24.15 -3.50 4.34
CA ALA A 292 -23.22 -2.52 3.81
C ALA A 292 -23.63 -1.11 4.27
N ARG A 293 -22.69 -0.31 4.81
CA ARG A 293 -22.97 1.08 5.24
C ARG A 293 -23.18 2.01 4.06
N ILE A 294 -22.25 1.98 3.11
CA ILE A 294 -22.23 2.84 1.93
C ILE A 294 -21.94 1.94 0.72
N PRO A 295 -22.89 1.13 0.26
CA PRO A 295 -22.71 0.36 -0.97
C PRO A 295 -22.49 1.33 -2.14
N ARG A 296 -21.32 1.20 -2.78
CA ARG A 296 -20.90 2.14 -3.82
C ARG A 296 -20.06 1.51 -4.91
N TYR A 297 -20.15 2.08 -6.10
CA TYR A 297 -19.14 1.92 -7.15
C TYR A 297 -18.04 2.94 -6.95
N VAL A 298 -16.81 2.53 -7.24
CA VAL A 298 -15.62 3.36 -7.08
C VAL A 298 -14.82 3.37 -8.37
N ARG A 299 -14.31 4.54 -8.75
CA ARG A 299 -13.23 4.69 -9.72
C ARG A 299 -12.15 5.57 -9.12
N LEU A 300 -10.94 5.06 -9.05
CA LEU A 300 -9.79 5.74 -8.47
C LEU A 300 -8.72 5.86 -9.56
N ASP A 301 -8.26 7.07 -9.81
CA ASP A 301 -7.21 7.40 -10.76
C ASP A 301 -6.01 7.98 -9.97
N TYR A 302 -4.91 7.23 -9.97
CA TYR A 302 -3.66 7.60 -9.31
C TYR A 302 -2.62 7.98 -10.36
N ASP A 303 -1.95 9.10 -10.19
CA ASP A 303 -0.80 9.50 -11.00
C ASP A 303 0.40 9.69 -10.07
N TRP A 304 1.38 8.79 -10.17
CA TRP A 304 2.54 8.73 -9.31
C TRP A 304 3.83 8.96 -10.09
N THR A 305 4.67 9.83 -9.56
CA THR A 305 6.07 9.98 -9.97
C THR A 305 6.95 9.69 -8.76
N ARG A 306 7.99 8.88 -8.97
CA ARG A 306 8.98 8.55 -7.93
C ARG A 306 10.36 8.93 -8.41
N LEU A 307 11.13 9.54 -7.53
CA LEU A 307 12.55 9.79 -7.69
C LEU A 307 13.28 9.31 -6.45
N GLY A 308 14.30 8.50 -6.63
CA GLY A 308 15.21 8.07 -5.59
C GLY A 308 16.64 8.39 -5.96
N VAL A 309 17.42 8.84 -4.98
CA VAL A 309 18.85 9.09 -5.12
C VAL A 309 19.55 8.54 -3.89
N THR A 310 20.54 7.68 -4.09
CA THR A 310 21.44 7.25 -3.01
C THR A 310 22.86 7.69 -3.33
N GLY A 311 23.60 8.06 -2.29
CA GLY A 311 25.00 8.41 -2.41
C GLY A 311 25.79 7.87 -1.24
N ALA A 312 27.00 7.38 -1.50
CA ALA A 312 27.87 6.87 -0.47
C ALA A 312 29.33 7.22 -0.75
N LEU A 313 30.07 7.53 0.32
CA LEU A 313 31.51 7.68 0.33
C LEU A 313 32.08 6.68 1.33
N GLN A 314 33.09 5.93 0.92
CA GLN A 314 33.82 5.03 1.81
C GLN A 314 35.29 5.35 1.83
N PHE A 315 35.86 5.32 3.03
CA PHE A 315 37.26 5.61 3.25
C PHE A 315 37.86 4.61 4.23
N ARG A 316 38.93 3.94 3.83
CA ARG A 316 39.77 3.09 4.68
C ARG A 316 41.02 3.87 5.11
N PRO A 317 41.01 4.55 6.27
CA PRO A 317 42.21 5.23 6.78
C PRO A 317 43.36 4.25 7.11
N SER A 318 43.03 2.99 7.41
CA SER A 318 43.99 1.91 7.66
C SER A 318 43.41 0.58 7.18
N GLU A 319 44.19 -0.49 7.19
CA GLU A 319 43.69 -1.85 6.87
C GLU A 319 42.65 -2.37 7.87
N ARG A 320 42.56 -1.74 9.04
CA ARG A 320 41.69 -2.12 10.16
C ARG A 320 40.54 -1.15 10.41
N GLY A 321 40.40 -0.13 9.57
CA GLY A 321 39.43 0.94 9.78
C GLY A 321 38.66 1.22 8.51
N LEU A 322 37.35 1.42 8.65
CA LEU A 322 36.45 1.80 7.58
C LEU A 322 35.53 2.92 8.08
N ILE A 323 35.37 3.98 7.29
CA ILE A 323 34.38 5.02 7.50
C ILE A 323 33.47 5.05 6.29
N THR A 324 32.17 5.02 6.53
CA THR A 324 31.13 5.10 5.50
C THR A 324 30.26 6.31 5.78
N VAL A 325 30.14 7.22 4.81
CA VAL A 325 29.17 8.31 4.82
C VAL A 325 28.12 7.98 3.78
N SER A 326 26.85 7.89 4.16
CA SER A 326 25.77 7.56 3.23
C SER A 326 24.63 8.55 3.33
N GLY A 327 23.96 8.76 2.20
CA GLY A 327 22.78 9.60 2.07
C GLY A 327 21.76 8.95 1.17
N LEU A 328 20.49 9.15 1.50
CA LEU A 328 19.36 8.74 0.68
C LEU A 328 18.35 9.88 0.61
N TYR A 329 17.90 10.18 -0.59
CA TYR A 329 16.75 11.01 -0.86
C TYR A 329 15.73 10.21 -1.65
N ALA A 330 14.48 10.25 -1.24
CA ALA A 330 13.38 9.71 -2.02
C ALA A 330 12.21 10.69 -2.05
N ASP A 331 11.58 10.80 -3.20
CA ASP A 331 10.41 11.61 -3.47
C ASP A 331 9.37 10.73 -4.14
N ILE A 332 8.16 10.74 -3.60
CA ILE A 332 6.99 10.27 -4.31
C ILE A 332 5.99 11.41 -4.33
N GLY A 333 5.60 11.84 -5.52
CA GLY A 333 4.67 12.93 -5.74
C GLY A 333 3.60 12.53 -6.74
N GLY A 334 2.40 13.08 -6.60
CA GLY A 334 1.30 12.67 -7.45
C GLY A 334 -0.03 13.33 -7.16
N THR A 335 -1.03 12.88 -7.91
CA THR A 335 -2.43 13.24 -7.70
C THR A 335 -3.28 11.99 -7.59
N ARG A 336 -4.35 12.08 -6.82
CA ARG A 336 -5.38 11.05 -6.73
C ARG A 336 -6.74 11.67 -7.00
N HIS A 337 -7.46 11.12 -7.97
CA HIS A 337 -8.84 11.46 -8.26
C HIS A 337 -9.72 10.27 -7.94
N GLU A 338 -10.77 10.46 -7.16
CA GLU A 338 -11.69 9.42 -6.73
C GLU A 338 -13.11 9.83 -7.12
N ASP A 339 -13.81 9.00 -7.87
CA ASP A 339 -15.21 9.19 -8.20
C ASP A 339 -16.03 8.03 -7.62
N PHE A 340 -17.07 8.39 -6.87
CA PHE A 340 -17.96 7.44 -6.23
C PHE A 340 -19.40 7.65 -6.71
N LEU A 341 -20.12 6.53 -6.82
CA LEU A 341 -21.56 6.50 -6.95
C LEU A 341 -22.08 5.62 -5.83
N GLU A 342 -22.81 6.21 -4.89
CA GLU A 342 -23.04 5.61 -3.58
C GLU A 342 -24.48 5.79 -3.09
N ALA A 343 -24.95 4.83 -2.31
CA ALA A 343 -26.22 4.92 -1.61
C ALA A 343 -25.95 4.97 -0.10
N PHE A 344 -26.60 5.90 0.61
CA PHE A 344 -26.44 6.03 2.05
C PHE A 344 -27.47 5.17 2.78
N MET A 345 -27.01 4.12 3.48
CA MET A 345 -27.87 3.26 4.32
C MET A 345 -28.18 3.89 5.69
N SER A 346 -28.08 5.21 5.76
CA SER A 346 -28.39 6.05 6.91
C SER A 346 -28.79 7.42 6.38
N ARG A 347 -29.97 7.90 6.75
CA ARG A 347 -30.42 9.25 6.43
C ARG A 347 -30.67 10.03 7.71
N ASN A 348 -30.30 11.31 7.71
CA ASN A 348 -30.83 12.23 8.70
C ASN A 348 -32.30 12.49 8.36
N ILE A 349 -33.20 12.32 9.33
CA ILE A 349 -34.65 12.42 9.11
C ILE A 349 -35.16 13.75 9.68
N PRO A 350 -35.17 14.84 8.89
CA PRO A 350 -36.00 16.00 9.15
C PRO A 350 -37.46 15.64 9.45
N GLN A 351 -38.15 16.48 10.23
CA GLN A 351 -39.56 16.28 10.55
C GLN A 351 -40.40 16.11 9.27
N GLY A 352 -41.07 14.95 9.14
CA GLY A 352 -42.01 14.67 8.05
C GLY A 352 -41.49 13.76 6.92
N MET A 353 -40.22 13.32 6.95
CA MET A 353 -39.69 12.37 5.98
C MET A 353 -39.73 10.91 6.48
N GLY A 354 -39.83 9.97 5.54
CA GLY A 354 -39.81 8.53 5.78
C GLY A 354 -38.45 8.03 6.26
N ALA A 355 -38.43 6.90 6.96
CA ALA A 355 -37.19 6.14 7.17
C ALA A 355 -36.95 5.27 5.94
N ILE A 356 -35.71 4.82 5.72
CA ILE A 356 -35.40 3.93 4.60
C ILE A 356 -36.26 2.66 4.69
N ASP A 357 -36.94 2.37 3.59
CA ASP A 357 -37.85 1.25 3.42
C ASP A 357 -37.12 0.04 2.81
N VAL A 358 -37.20 -1.13 3.44
CA VAL A 358 -36.49 -2.34 2.98
C VAL A 358 -37.48 -3.38 2.48
N LEU A 359 -37.46 -3.61 1.17
CA LEU A 359 -38.35 -4.52 0.46
C LEU A 359 -37.57 -5.76 0.01
N ASN A 360 -38.23 -6.93 0.10
CA ASN A 360 -37.69 -8.23 -0.33
C ASN A 360 -36.28 -8.56 0.25
N PRO A 361 -36.04 -8.41 1.57
CA PRO A 361 -34.73 -8.66 2.14
C PRO A 361 -34.35 -10.14 2.09
N VAL A 362 -33.11 -10.42 1.68
CA VAL A 362 -32.48 -11.75 1.76
C VAL A 362 -31.36 -11.69 2.80
N ILE A 363 -31.60 -12.31 3.93
CA ILE A 363 -30.61 -12.43 5.02
C ILE A 363 -30.04 -13.85 4.98
N ASN A 364 -28.71 -13.96 4.96
CA ASN A 364 -28.05 -15.26 4.93
C ASN A 364 -27.87 -15.88 6.33
N ALA A 365 -27.34 -17.10 6.38
CA ALA A 365 -27.10 -17.83 7.63
C ALA A 365 -26.06 -17.16 8.57
N ARG A 366 -25.29 -16.17 8.10
CA ARG A 366 -24.36 -15.36 8.90
C ARG A 366 -25.00 -14.09 9.45
N ASN A 367 -26.31 -13.92 9.26
CA ASN A 367 -27.06 -12.73 9.64
C ASN A 367 -26.58 -11.47 8.90
N GLU A 368 -26.26 -11.62 7.62
CA GLU A 368 -25.88 -10.53 6.70
C GLU A 368 -27.06 -10.28 5.73
N LEU A 369 -27.48 -9.02 5.56
CA LEU A 369 -28.43 -8.60 4.53
C LEU A 369 -27.70 -8.55 3.18
N VAL A 370 -27.84 -9.63 2.41
CA VAL A 370 -27.08 -9.85 1.17
C VAL A 370 -27.73 -9.16 -0.01
N SER A 371 -29.05 -9.12 -0.09
CA SER A 371 -29.77 -8.37 -1.11
C SER A 371 -31.10 -7.83 -0.61
N ALA A 372 -31.50 -6.70 -1.16
CA ALA A 372 -32.80 -6.08 -0.93
C ALA A 372 -33.07 -4.98 -1.97
N THR A 373 -34.33 -4.57 -2.05
CA THR A 373 -34.76 -3.33 -2.71
C THR A 373 -35.02 -2.28 -1.63
N PHE A 374 -34.60 -1.05 -1.88
CA PHE A 374 -34.69 0.06 -0.95
C PHE A 374 -35.50 1.20 -1.56
N ASN A 375 -36.38 1.75 -0.73
CA ASN A 375 -37.12 2.97 -0.99
C ASN A 375 -36.70 4.04 0.01
N ASP A 376 -37.03 5.30 -0.27
CA ASP A 376 -36.72 6.44 0.59
C ASP A 376 -35.21 6.58 0.89
N ILE A 377 -34.35 6.19 -0.07
CA ILE A 377 -32.88 6.21 0.09
C ILE A 377 -32.22 7.40 -0.61
N ASP A 378 -31.20 7.97 0.03
CA ASP A 378 -30.40 9.04 -0.56
C ASP A 378 -29.24 8.46 -1.37
N ILE A 379 -29.15 8.90 -2.62
CA ILE A 379 -28.08 8.55 -3.55
C ILE A 379 -27.15 9.75 -3.71
N ARG A 380 -25.85 9.50 -3.68
CA ARG A 380 -24.82 10.51 -3.84
C ARG A 380 -23.87 10.12 -4.97
N SER A 381 -23.51 11.11 -5.78
CA SER A 381 -22.27 11.03 -6.54
C SER A 381 -21.25 11.98 -5.94
N GLU A 382 -20.05 11.48 -5.74
CA GLU A 382 -18.97 12.18 -5.06
C GLU A 382 -17.73 12.16 -5.93
N SER A 383 -17.01 13.29 -5.91
CA SER A 383 -15.66 13.37 -6.46
C SER A 383 -14.72 13.92 -5.41
N ARG A 384 -13.53 13.33 -5.34
CA ARG A 384 -12.43 13.77 -4.49
C ARG A 384 -11.15 13.94 -5.29
N PHE A 385 -10.39 14.96 -4.93
CA PHE A 385 -9.07 15.21 -5.47
C PHE A 385 -8.06 15.44 -4.33
N ASP A 386 -6.96 14.68 -4.37
CA ASP A 386 -5.82 14.88 -3.51
C ASP A 386 -4.56 15.23 -4.32
N LYS A 387 -3.72 16.13 -3.79
CA LYS A 387 -2.34 16.33 -4.25
C LYS A 387 -1.39 15.79 -3.19
N LEU A 388 -0.77 14.64 -3.46
CA LEU A 388 -0.03 13.88 -2.46
C LEU A 388 1.47 13.94 -2.75
N SER A 389 2.28 14.21 -1.73
CA SER A 389 3.73 14.08 -1.83
C SER A 389 4.35 13.58 -0.53
N THR A 390 5.39 12.77 -0.63
CA THR A 390 6.24 12.37 0.48
C THR A 390 7.70 12.56 0.09
N HIS A 391 8.40 13.38 0.87
CA HIS A 391 9.85 13.53 0.78
C HIS A 391 10.52 12.78 1.94
N PHE A 392 11.42 11.87 1.62
CA PHE A 392 12.23 11.13 2.57
C PHE A 392 13.70 11.52 2.43
N TYR A 393 14.34 11.77 3.57
CA TYR A 393 15.76 12.12 3.67
C TYR A 393 16.42 11.23 4.72
N GLN A 394 17.58 10.69 4.41
CA GLN A 394 18.44 10.03 5.39
C GLN A 394 19.89 10.44 5.17
N ALA A 395 20.61 10.63 6.26
CA ALA A 395 22.06 10.79 6.26
C ALA A 395 22.67 10.02 7.44
N SER A 396 23.79 9.35 7.20
CA SER A 396 24.48 8.58 8.21
C SER A 396 26.00 8.64 8.05
N VAL A 397 26.68 8.48 9.18
CA VAL A 397 28.11 8.18 9.25
C VAL A 397 28.27 6.93 10.08
N ALA A 398 28.88 5.91 9.50
CA ALA A 398 29.27 4.69 10.18
C ALA A 398 30.80 4.57 10.20
N PHE A 399 31.33 3.96 11.25
CA PHE A 399 32.72 3.56 11.33
C PHE A 399 32.84 2.13 11.83
N GLU A 400 33.83 1.44 11.33
CA GLU A 400 34.26 0.12 11.77
C GLU A 400 35.75 0.21 12.09
N GLN A 401 36.16 -0.37 13.21
CA GLN A 401 37.55 -0.35 13.66
C GLN A 401 37.91 -1.64 14.40
N ASP A 402 38.92 -2.33 13.89
CA ASP A 402 39.53 -3.46 14.57
C ASP A 402 40.65 -2.98 15.50
N ILE A 403 40.56 -3.36 16.77
CA ILE A 403 41.57 -3.07 17.78
C ILE A 403 42.29 -4.39 18.12
N GLY A 404 43.43 -4.60 17.45
CA GLY A 404 44.11 -5.90 17.46
C GLY A 404 43.28 -6.96 16.74
N ASP A 405 43.38 -8.21 17.18
CA ASP A 405 42.73 -9.35 16.52
C ASP A 405 41.48 -9.87 17.26
N ARG A 406 41.10 -9.22 18.37
CA ARG A 406 40.04 -9.72 19.27
C ARG A 406 38.90 -8.73 19.48
N VAL A 407 39.09 -7.46 19.19
CA VAL A 407 38.09 -6.42 19.44
C VAL A 407 37.71 -5.79 18.11
N HIS A 408 36.43 -5.89 17.76
CA HIS A 408 35.84 -5.23 16.61
C HIS A 408 34.84 -4.19 17.11
N LEU A 409 35.03 -2.93 16.74
CA LEU A 409 34.13 -1.83 17.10
C LEU A 409 33.36 -1.38 15.87
N ASN A 410 32.04 -1.24 16.02
CA ASN A 410 31.17 -0.69 15.00
C ASN A 410 30.38 0.45 15.62
N GLY A 411 30.38 1.62 15.00
CA GLY A 411 29.58 2.75 15.46
C GLY A 411 28.86 3.42 14.30
N GLN A 412 27.69 3.96 14.58
CA GLN A 412 26.91 4.69 13.59
C GLN A 412 26.17 5.85 14.26
N ILE A 413 26.14 6.98 13.58
CA ILE A 413 25.26 8.10 13.89
C ILE A 413 24.52 8.52 12.64
N GLY A 414 23.25 8.86 12.78
CA GLY A 414 22.52 9.44 11.68
C GLY A 414 21.08 9.75 11.98
N GLN A 415 20.39 10.16 10.93
CA GLN A 415 19.03 10.65 11.01
C GLN A 415 18.25 10.29 9.75
N SER A 416 17.01 9.88 9.94
CA SER A 416 15.99 9.79 8.89
C SER A 416 14.87 10.80 9.15
N ARG A 417 14.30 11.35 8.08
CA ARG A 417 13.18 12.29 8.12
C ARG A 417 12.24 12.03 6.95
N SER A 418 10.96 11.83 7.23
CA SER A 418 9.89 11.73 6.23
C SER A 418 8.92 12.89 6.41
N VAL A 419 8.59 13.59 5.33
CA VAL A 419 7.61 14.67 5.31
C VAL A 419 6.56 14.31 4.27
N GLN A 420 5.38 13.91 4.74
CA GLN A 420 4.19 13.73 3.94
C GLN A 420 3.40 15.03 3.92
N ASP A 421 2.99 15.44 2.73
CA ASP A 421 2.15 16.62 2.52
C ASP A 421 0.95 16.26 1.64
N ASN A 422 -0.20 16.83 1.97
CA ASN A 422 -1.40 16.84 1.16
C ASN A 422 -2.00 18.24 1.23
N PRO A 423 -1.44 19.21 0.47
CA PRO A 423 -1.89 20.60 0.52
C PRO A 423 -3.28 20.81 -0.08
N VAL A 424 -3.79 19.86 -0.87
CA VAL A 424 -5.12 19.94 -1.48
C VAL A 424 -5.81 18.61 -1.29
N GLN A 425 -6.77 18.54 -0.36
CA GLN A 425 -7.71 17.44 -0.24
C GLN A 425 -9.11 18.05 -0.34
N THR A 426 -9.72 17.89 -1.51
CA THR A 426 -11.04 18.45 -1.79
C THR A 426 -12.01 17.32 -2.09
N PHE A 427 -13.16 17.36 -1.45
CA PHE A 427 -14.25 16.43 -1.63
C PHE A 427 -15.51 17.24 -1.92
N LEU A 428 -16.23 16.83 -2.95
CA LEU A 428 -17.48 17.44 -3.39
C LEU A 428 -18.51 16.35 -3.64
N SER A 429 -19.78 16.64 -3.37
CA SER A 429 -20.88 15.76 -3.77
C SER A 429 -21.91 16.46 -4.65
N ILE A 430 -22.75 15.66 -5.28
CA ILE A 430 -24.10 15.99 -5.75
C ILE A 430 -25.00 14.85 -5.30
N ASP A 431 -26.26 15.16 -5.04
CA ASP A 431 -27.15 14.28 -4.30
C ASP A 431 -28.48 14.09 -5.04
N ARG A 432 -29.16 12.99 -4.75
CA ARG A 432 -30.55 12.76 -5.10
C ARG A 432 -31.22 12.12 -3.89
N TYR A 433 -32.22 12.79 -3.36
CA TYR A 433 -32.92 12.36 -2.15
C TYR A 433 -34.13 11.51 -2.48
N ASP A 434 -34.53 10.67 -1.53
CA ASP A 434 -35.82 9.96 -1.54
C ASP A 434 -36.03 9.08 -2.80
N VAL A 435 -35.04 8.25 -3.10
CA VAL A 435 -35.06 7.37 -4.28
C VAL A 435 -35.77 6.06 -3.97
N ASP A 436 -36.75 5.71 -4.81
CA ASP A 436 -37.48 4.45 -4.74
C ASP A 436 -37.03 3.44 -5.78
N GLY A 437 -36.76 2.21 -5.34
CA GLY A 437 -36.38 1.09 -6.20
C GLY A 437 -34.88 0.92 -6.40
N TYR A 438 -34.04 1.52 -5.55
CA TYR A 438 -32.62 1.18 -5.50
C TYR A 438 -32.47 -0.28 -5.09
N THR A 439 -31.57 -1.03 -5.73
CA THR A 439 -31.26 -2.40 -5.28
C THR A 439 -29.78 -2.56 -5.06
N TYR A 440 -29.42 -3.35 -4.06
CA TYR A 440 -28.09 -3.92 -4.00
C TYR A 440 -28.19 -5.43 -3.85
N ASP A 441 -27.26 -6.14 -4.48
CA ASP A 441 -27.10 -7.59 -4.39
C ASP A 441 -25.62 -7.98 -4.23
N TYR A 442 -25.27 -8.42 -3.03
CA TYR A 442 -23.96 -8.96 -2.65
C TYR A 442 -23.88 -10.49 -2.72
N SER A 443 -24.83 -11.18 -3.36
CA SER A 443 -24.82 -12.65 -3.50
C SER A 443 -23.53 -13.14 -4.14
N ASN A 444 -22.94 -12.34 -5.03
CA ASN A 444 -21.54 -12.45 -5.42
C ASN A 444 -20.74 -11.28 -4.82
N PRO A 445 -20.05 -11.46 -3.68
CA PRO A 445 -19.36 -10.37 -3.00
C PRO A 445 -18.16 -9.83 -3.79
N LYS A 446 -17.68 -10.56 -4.82
CA LYS A 446 -16.60 -10.08 -5.70
C LYS A 446 -17.10 -9.14 -6.80
N ARG A 447 -18.39 -9.20 -7.12
CA ARG A 447 -19.03 -8.41 -8.18
C ARG A 447 -20.48 -8.12 -7.77
N PRO A 448 -20.70 -7.33 -6.71
CA PRO A 448 -22.04 -6.99 -6.30
C PRO A 448 -22.71 -6.12 -7.37
N ASN A 449 -24.02 -6.28 -7.51
CA ASN A 449 -24.83 -5.50 -8.44
C ASN A 449 -25.61 -4.45 -7.66
N LEU A 450 -25.33 -3.17 -7.94
CA LEU A 450 -26.06 -2.03 -7.39
C LEU A 450 -26.80 -1.37 -8.55
N THR A 451 -28.12 -1.28 -8.45
CA THR A 451 -28.95 -0.73 -9.55
C THR A 451 -29.69 0.51 -9.09
N TYR A 452 -29.77 1.49 -9.98
CA TYR A 452 -30.37 2.78 -9.73
C TYR A 452 -31.61 2.96 -10.63
N PRO A 453 -32.76 3.40 -10.10
CA PRO A 453 -34.04 3.44 -10.80
C PRO A 453 -34.24 4.72 -11.64
N PHE A 454 -33.16 5.43 -11.98
CA PHE A 454 -33.18 6.69 -12.72
C PHE A 454 -31.93 6.82 -13.62
N ASP A 455 -31.95 7.77 -14.55
CA ASP A 455 -30.80 8.04 -15.41
C ASP A 455 -29.71 8.78 -14.63
N LEU A 456 -28.62 8.07 -14.34
CA LEU A 456 -27.46 8.57 -13.61
C LEU A 456 -26.66 9.65 -14.37
N SER A 457 -26.86 9.77 -15.68
CA SER A 457 -26.15 10.70 -16.55
C SER A 457 -26.87 12.03 -16.79
N ASP A 458 -28.16 12.09 -16.46
CA ASP A 458 -28.98 13.29 -16.64
C ASP A 458 -28.76 14.30 -15.48
N PRO A 459 -28.24 15.51 -15.75
CA PRO A 459 -28.04 16.53 -14.73
C PRO A 459 -29.32 16.96 -14.00
N ALA A 460 -30.50 16.81 -14.61
CA ALA A 460 -31.77 17.15 -13.98
C ALA A 460 -32.12 16.21 -12.82
N ASN A 461 -31.47 15.05 -12.74
CA ASN A 461 -31.70 14.06 -11.69
C ASN A 461 -30.93 14.30 -10.39
N TRP A 462 -30.06 15.31 -10.36
CA TRP A 462 -29.14 15.59 -9.26
C TRP A 462 -29.36 16.99 -8.70
N VAL A 463 -28.97 17.20 -7.45
CA VAL A 463 -29.00 18.50 -6.79
C VAL A 463 -27.68 18.81 -6.09
N PHE A 464 -27.38 20.11 -6.00
CA PHE A 464 -26.27 20.67 -5.23
C PHE A 464 -26.86 21.72 -4.31
N THR A 465 -26.93 21.44 -3.01
CA THR A 465 -27.59 22.32 -2.05
C THR A 465 -26.90 22.37 -0.70
N GLY A 466 -26.86 23.56 -0.09
CA GLY A 466 -26.47 23.74 1.31
C GLY A 466 -27.60 23.46 2.31
N SER A 467 -28.81 23.16 1.84
CA SER A 467 -29.98 22.91 2.68
C SER A 467 -30.03 21.45 3.13
N SER A 468 -30.35 21.23 4.41
CA SER A 468 -30.60 19.89 4.96
C SER A 468 -32.11 19.55 5.02
N ALA A 469 -32.94 20.23 4.22
CA ALA A 469 -34.39 20.09 4.29
C ALA A 469 -34.91 18.75 3.74
N LEU A 470 -34.22 18.18 2.75
CA LEU A 470 -34.60 16.94 2.06
C LEU A 470 -33.72 15.73 2.45
N GLY A 471 -32.71 15.95 3.27
CA GLY A 471 -31.69 14.96 3.62
C GLY A 471 -30.40 15.65 4.05
N ASP A 472 -29.28 14.92 4.05
CA ASP A 472 -27.98 15.54 4.30
C ASP A 472 -27.64 16.52 3.18
N SER A 473 -27.26 17.75 3.52
CA SER A 473 -26.81 18.72 2.52
C SER A 473 -25.69 18.13 1.67
N THR A 474 -25.58 18.59 0.43
CA THR A 474 -24.41 18.34 -0.40
C THR A 474 -23.14 18.71 0.36
N THR A 475 -22.03 18.03 0.11
CA THR A 475 -20.82 18.17 0.94
C THR A 475 -19.74 18.92 0.17
N ILE A 476 -19.10 19.89 0.84
CA ILE A 476 -17.83 20.50 0.44
C ILE A 476 -16.87 20.35 1.61
N ARG A 477 -15.95 19.40 1.47
CA ARG A 477 -14.96 19.04 2.49
C ARG A 477 -13.56 19.37 1.98
N LEU A 478 -12.88 20.26 2.71
CA LEU A 478 -11.48 20.64 2.47
C LEU A 478 -10.65 20.18 3.67
N ARG A 479 -9.65 19.31 3.44
CA ARG A 479 -8.86 18.69 4.52
C ARG A 479 -7.36 18.62 4.26
N PRO A 480 -6.69 19.76 3.99
CA PRO A 480 -5.26 19.73 3.78
C PRO A 480 -4.57 19.26 5.06
N ASN A 481 -3.60 18.36 4.89
CA ASN A 481 -2.96 17.68 6.00
C ASN A 481 -1.49 17.41 5.73
N ARG A 482 -0.73 17.24 6.82
CA ARG A 482 0.71 17.02 6.79
C ARG A 482 1.11 16.11 7.93
N THR A 483 2.07 15.23 7.68
CA THR A 483 2.70 14.40 8.71
C THR A 483 4.22 14.43 8.55
N THR A 484 4.94 14.70 9.64
CA THR A 484 6.40 14.66 9.68
C THR A 484 6.86 13.62 10.70
N ASN A 485 7.76 12.74 10.26
CA ASN A 485 8.47 11.79 11.10
C ASN A 485 9.96 12.11 11.07
N ARG A 486 10.63 12.06 12.21
CA ARG A 486 12.08 12.18 12.31
C ARG A 486 12.61 11.19 13.32
N ILE A 487 13.61 10.41 12.93
CA ILE A 487 14.34 9.51 13.83
C ILE A 487 15.79 9.92 13.79
N SER A 488 16.37 10.21 14.95
CA SER A 488 17.82 10.43 15.10
C SER A 488 18.36 9.36 16.04
N SER A 489 19.44 8.70 15.65
CA SER A 489 20.04 7.63 16.46
C SER A 489 21.55 7.65 16.40
N GLY A 490 22.15 7.22 17.51
CA GLY A 490 23.57 6.94 17.64
C GLY A 490 23.74 5.57 18.30
N ARG A 491 24.59 4.73 17.72
CA ARG A 491 24.87 3.38 18.19
C ARG A 491 26.37 3.13 18.23
N LEU A 492 26.81 2.40 19.24
CA LEU A 492 28.17 1.89 19.36
C LEU A 492 28.11 0.45 19.86
N ASP A 493 28.68 -0.47 19.10
CA ASP A 493 28.79 -1.88 19.41
C ASP A 493 30.26 -2.30 19.49
N ALA A 494 30.52 -3.27 20.35
CA ALA A 494 31.80 -3.93 20.50
C ALA A 494 31.59 -5.45 20.46
N ARG A 495 32.34 -6.12 19.61
CA ARG A 495 32.49 -7.57 19.60
C ARG A 495 33.87 -7.92 20.15
N PHE A 496 33.90 -8.79 21.15
CA PHE A 496 35.11 -9.28 21.79
C PHE A 496 35.23 -10.80 21.67
N GLU A 497 36.27 -11.25 20.98
CA GLU A 497 36.58 -12.66 20.81
C GLU A 497 37.40 -13.16 22.00
N ILE A 498 36.71 -13.79 22.96
CA ILE A 498 37.33 -14.35 24.17
C ILE A 498 38.14 -15.59 23.82
N SER A 499 37.59 -16.44 22.93
CA SER A 499 38.22 -17.65 22.41
C SER A 499 37.64 -18.00 21.03
N PRO A 500 38.22 -18.98 20.29
CA PRO A 500 37.70 -19.38 18.97
C PRO A 500 36.25 -19.89 18.97
N VAL A 501 35.69 -20.18 20.14
CA VAL A 501 34.31 -20.70 20.30
C VAL A 501 33.41 -19.75 21.11
N LEU A 502 33.96 -18.68 21.68
CA LEU A 502 33.22 -17.77 22.55
C LEU A 502 33.46 -16.32 22.16
N THR A 503 32.39 -15.68 21.69
CA THR A 503 32.35 -14.25 21.37
C THR A 503 31.39 -13.54 22.31
N LEU A 504 31.83 -12.45 22.91
CA LEU A 504 30.99 -11.53 23.68
C LEU A 504 30.63 -10.32 22.81
N LYS A 505 29.35 -9.93 22.79
CA LYS A 505 28.88 -8.72 22.11
C LYS A 505 28.25 -7.79 23.14
N ALA A 506 28.57 -6.50 23.06
CA ALA A 506 27.96 -5.47 23.90
C ALA A 506 27.76 -4.19 23.07
N GLY A 507 26.71 -3.42 23.38
CA GLY A 507 26.44 -2.19 22.63
C GLY A 507 25.55 -1.20 23.39
N VAL A 508 25.58 0.05 22.95
CA VAL A 508 24.75 1.15 23.46
C VAL A 508 24.06 1.82 22.28
N LEU A 509 22.76 2.06 22.42
CA LEU A 509 21.93 2.76 21.45
C LEU A 509 21.22 3.93 22.14
N ALA A 510 21.35 5.12 21.55
CA ALA A 510 20.54 6.28 21.88
C ALA A 510 19.69 6.64 20.67
N LYS A 511 18.37 6.79 20.86
CA LYS A 511 17.41 7.10 19.80
C LYS A 511 16.40 8.14 20.27
N ARG A 512 16.07 9.08 19.37
CA ARG A 512 15.00 10.06 19.54
C ARG A 512 14.08 10.00 18.34
N TYR A 513 12.79 9.81 18.60
CA TYR A 513 11.72 9.85 17.60
C TYR A 513 10.86 11.10 17.82
N GLU A 514 10.62 11.84 16.74
CA GLU A 514 9.73 12.99 16.72
C GLU A 514 8.64 12.76 15.67
N PHE A 515 7.40 13.02 16.07
CA PHE A 515 6.20 12.90 15.24
C PHE A 515 5.39 14.19 15.36
N ASP A 516 5.09 14.79 14.21
CA ASP A 516 4.25 15.98 14.12
C ASP A 516 3.20 15.79 13.03
N THR A 517 1.96 16.19 13.30
CA THR A 517 0.86 16.07 12.35
C THR A 517 -0.07 17.26 12.44
N SER A 518 -0.51 17.76 11.29
CA SER A 518 -1.48 18.85 11.19
C SER A 518 -2.57 18.49 10.19
N ASP A 519 -3.81 18.84 10.51
CA ASP A 519 -4.99 18.71 9.66
C ASP A 519 -5.77 20.02 9.78
N ARG A 520 -6.20 20.59 8.66
CA ARG A 520 -7.14 21.73 8.66
C ARG A 520 -8.46 21.26 8.11
N ARG A 521 -9.55 21.86 8.54
CA ARG A 521 -10.90 21.54 8.05
C ARG A 521 -11.66 22.82 7.81
N ARG A 522 -12.40 22.88 6.71
CA ARG A 522 -13.34 23.98 6.47
C ARG A 522 -14.37 24.02 7.59
N PHE A 523 -14.48 25.16 8.25
CA PHE A 523 -15.47 25.42 9.28
C PHE A 523 -16.78 25.91 8.64
N VAL A 524 -17.95 25.42 9.07
CA VAL A 524 -19.24 25.92 8.57
C VAL A 524 -20.17 26.27 9.73
N ILE A 525 -20.77 27.47 9.62
CA ILE A 525 -21.69 28.11 10.58
C ILE A 525 -23.07 27.42 10.49
N ASN A 526 -23.78 27.29 11.62
CA ASN A 526 -25.10 26.65 11.78
C ASN A 526 -25.12 25.11 11.91
N GLY A 527 -24.00 24.48 12.29
CA GLY A 527 -23.99 23.12 12.83
C GLY A 527 -23.89 21.98 11.82
N VAL A 528 -23.95 22.24 10.51
CA VAL A 528 -23.65 21.24 9.48
C VAL A 528 -22.18 21.38 9.07
N THR A 529 -21.31 20.60 9.72
CA THR A 529 -19.89 20.56 9.39
C THR A 529 -19.73 20.14 7.92
N GLU A 530 -19.04 20.94 7.09
CA GLU A 530 -18.75 20.65 5.67
C GLU A 530 -19.95 20.69 4.69
N GLY A 531 -21.10 21.26 5.08
CA GLY A 531 -22.28 21.40 4.21
C GLY A 531 -22.08 22.33 3.01
N GLY A 532 -22.78 22.06 1.92
CA GLY A 532 -22.65 22.71 0.62
C GLY A 532 -23.11 24.16 0.62
N VAL A 533 -23.05 24.80 -0.53
CA VAL A 533 -23.50 26.19 -0.74
C VAL A 533 -24.54 26.22 -1.85
N ASN A 534 -25.32 27.29 -1.96
CA ASN A 534 -26.20 27.47 -3.11
C ASN A 534 -25.39 27.91 -4.33
N LEU A 535 -25.71 27.33 -5.48
CA LEU A 535 -25.10 27.73 -6.75
C LEU A 535 -25.55 29.15 -7.16
N PRO A 536 -24.71 29.89 -7.90
CA PRO A 536 -25.11 31.16 -8.49
C PRO A 536 -26.34 31.03 -9.41
N PRO A 537 -27.19 32.06 -9.52
CA PRO A 537 -28.32 32.05 -10.45
C PRO A 537 -27.88 31.73 -11.89
N GLY A 538 -28.60 30.80 -12.54
CA GLY A 538 -28.33 30.39 -13.92
C GLY A 538 -27.29 29.28 -14.08
N VAL A 539 -26.58 28.89 -13.01
CA VAL A 539 -25.69 27.72 -13.03
C VAL A 539 -26.49 26.45 -12.76
N THR A 540 -26.32 25.46 -13.61
CA THR A 540 -26.98 24.14 -13.52
C THR A 540 -26.01 23.06 -13.07
N ILE A 541 -26.52 21.87 -12.72
CA ILE A 541 -25.67 20.71 -12.41
C ILE A 541 -24.76 20.35 -13.60
N GLY A 542 -25.24 20.47 -14.84
CA GLY A 542 -24.44 20.19 -16.03
C GLY A 542 -23.19 21.09 -16.15
N ASP A 543 -23.28 22.32 -15.63
CA ASP A 543 -22.17 23.27 -15.65
C ASP A 543 -21.09 22.93 -14.62
N ILE A 544 -21.43 22.22 -13.54
CA ILE A 544 -20.53 21.91 -12.41
C ILE A 544 -20.15 20.44 -12.30
N SER A 545 -20.48 19.63 -13.30
CA SER A 545 -20.26 18.19 -13.29
C SER A 545 -19.51 17.71 -14.54
N HIS A 546 -19.09 16.45 -14.49
CA HIS A 546 -18.51 15.71 -15.59
C HIS A 546 -19.06 14.28 -15.62
N LEU A 547 -19.07 13.66 -16.79
CA LEU A 547 -19.54 12.28 -16.94
C LEU A 547 -18.38 11.30 -16.70
N VAL A 548 -18.47 10.55 -15.61
CA VAL A 548 -17.65 9.36 -15.41
C VAL A 548 -18.14 8.29 -16.37
N SER A 549 -17.25 7.71 -17.17
CA SER A 549 -17.62 6.73 -18.20
C SER A 549 -16.56 5.66 -18.40
N GLY A 550 -16.97 4.55 -19.01
CA GLY A 550 -16.09 3.44 -19.35
C GLY A 550 -15.70 2.56 -18.16
N VAL A 551 -16.48 2.61 -17.07
CA VAL A 551 -16.27 1.81 -15.87
C VAL A 551 -16.66 0.37 -16.15
N GLY A 552 -15.87 -0.57 -15.65
CA GLY A 552 -16.11 -2.00 -15.84
C GLY A 552 -15.43 -2.61 -17.05
N ARG A 553 -14.50 -1.91 -17.70
CA ARG A 553 -13.82 -2.46 -18.89
C ARG A 553 -13.03 -3.72 -18.53
N GLY A 554 -13.27 -4.80 -19.28
CA GLY A 554 -12.64 -6.10 -19.00
C GLY A 554 -13.25 -6.83 -17.80
N LEU A 555 -14.26 -6.26 -17.15
CA LEU A 555 -15.03 -6.91 -16.10
C LEU A 555 -16.33 -7.45 -16.72
N SER A 556 -16.59 -8.75 -16.58
CA SER A 556 -17.89 -9.32 -16.94
C SER A 556 -18.89 -8.93 -15.86
N LEU A 557 -19.36 -7.68 -15.93
CA LEU A 557 -20.30 -7.10 -14.98
C LEU A 557 -21.70 -7.72 -15.14
N PRO A 558 -22.47 -7.86 -14.03
CA PRO A 558 -23.87 -8.21 -14.10
C PRO A 558 -24.67 -7.24 -14.99
N SER A 559 -25.77 -7.74 -15.56
CA SER A 559 -26.71 -6.88 -16.29
C SER A 559 -27.31 -5.83 -15.35
N GLY A 560 -27.44 -4.59 -15.83
CA GLY A 560 -27.97 -3.47 -15.06
C GLY A 560 -26.94 -2.75 -14.20
N THR A 561 -25.68 -3.22 -14.13
CA THR A 561 -24.60 -2.48 -13.49
C THR A 561 -24.32 -1.18 -14.27
N PRO A 562 -24.36 0.00 -13.60
CA PRO A 562 -23.95 1.26 -14.21
C PRO A 562 -22.50 1.23 -14.70
N THR A 563 -22.28 1.73 -15.92
CA THR A 563 -20.92 1.90 -16.50
C THR A 563 -20.54 3.37 -16.69
N SER A 564 -21.47 4.27 -16.37
CA SER A 564 -21.32 5.72 -16.39
C SER A 564 -22.28 6.40 -15.42
N TRP A 565 -21.86 7.52 -14.84
CA TRP A 565 -22.68 8.39 -14.01
C TRP A 565 -22.12 9.81 -14.01
N LEU A 566 -22.95 10.78 -13.63
CA LEU A 566 -22.53 12.16 -13.47
C LEU A 566 -21.87 12.36 -12.11
N ALA A 567 -20.71 13.00 -12.06
CA ALA A 567 -19.99 13.32 -10.82
C ALA A 567 -19.58 14.79 -10.76
N PRO A 568 -19.40 15.40 -9.57
CA PRO A 568 -18.98 16.78 -9.43
C PRO A 568 -17.62 17.05 -10.13
N ASP A 569 -17.51 18.14 -10.87
CA ASP A 569 -16.23 18.58 -11.44
C ASP A 569 -15.54 19.52 -10.45
N ILE A 570 -14.53 19.00 -9.76
CA ILE A 570 -13.80 19.73 -8.71
C ILE A 570 -13.16 21.00 -9.25
N LYS A 571 -12.62 20.97 -10.47
CA LYS A 571 -11.99 22.16 -11.04
C LYS A 571 -13.03 23.24 -11.32
N LYS A 572 -14.14 22.88 -11.99
CA LYS A 572 -15.21 23.85 -12.30
C LYS A 572 -15.81 24.45 -11.04
N LEU A 573 -16.06 23.63 -10.01
CA LEU A 573 -16.57 24.11 -8.72
C LEU A 573 -15.56 24.96 -7.95
N THR A 574 -14.26 24.65 -8.03
CA THR A 574 -13.20 25.46 -7.44
C THR A 574 -13.14 26.84 -8.11
N ASP A 575 -13.15 26.89 -9.44
CA ASP A 575 -13.14 28.13 -10.21
C ASP A 575 -14.42 28.97 -9.99
N LEU A 576 -15.58 28.31 -9.84
CA LEU A 576 -16.87 28.98 -9.64
C LEU A 576 -17.05 29.53 -8.22
N LEU A 577 -16.71 28.73 -7.20
CA LEU A 577 -16.98 29.04 -5.80
C LEU A 577 -15.77 29.62 -5.06
N GLY A 578 -14.58 29.60 -5.67
CA GLY A 578 -13.32 30.04 -5.05
C GLY A 578 -12.91 29.16 -3.87
N LEU A 579 -13.00 27.83 -4.01
CA LEU A 579 -12.78 26.88 -2.91
C LEU A 579 -11.35 26.93 -2.33
N ASP A 580 -10.37 27.36 -3.12
CA ASP A 580 -8.95 27.44 -2.79
C ASP A 580 -8.49 28.84 -2.35
N CYS A 581 -9.40 29.81 -2.22
CA CYS A 581 -9.05 31.20 -1.95
C CYS A 581 -8.45 31.44 -0.55
N ASN A 582 -8.61 30.49 0.38
CA ASN A 582 -8.28 30.67 1.81
C ASN A 582 -8.84 31.99 2.37
N CYS A 583 -10.11 32.25 2.07
CA CYS A 583 -10.78 33.52 2.29
C CYS A 583 -12.25 33.31 2.66
N ILE A 584 -12.88 34.37 3.18
CA ILE A 584 -14.35 34.44 3.22
C ILE A 584 -14.80 35.13 1.94
N ASN A 585 -15.70 34.50 1.19
CA ASN A 585 -16.29 35.07 -0.02
C ASN A 585 -17.83 35.05 0.05
N GLN A 586 -18.50 35.43 -1.03
CA GLN A 586 -19.97 35.50 -1.09
C GLN A 586 -20.69 34.14 -0.92
N PHE A 587 -19.98 33.03 -1.09
CA PHE A 587 -20.52 31.67 -0.95
C PHE A 587 -20.27 31.07 0.44
N GLY A 588 -19.27 31.55 1.19
CA GLY A 588 -19.00 31.07 2.54
C GLY A 588 -17.58 31.34 3.04
N ASP A 589 -17.23 30.72 4.16
CA ASP A 589 -15.87 30.71 4.73
C ASP A 589 -15.08 29.50 4.16
N PHE A 590 -14.00 29.78 3.45
CA PHE A 590 -13.09 28.79 2.85
C PHE A 590 -11.67 28.88 3.43
N ARG A 591 -11.51 29.47 4.61
CA ARG A 591 -10.23 29.51 5.34
C ARG A 591 -9.88 28.19 6.02
#